data_AF-H2YYL1-F1
#
_entry.id   AF-H2YYL1-F1
#
_cell.length_a   1.000
_cell.length_b   1.000
_cell.length_c   1.000
_cell.angle_alpha   90.00
_cell.angle_beta   90.00
_cell.angle_gamma   90.00
#
_symmetry.space_group_name_H-M   'P 1'
#
loop_
_entity.id
_entity.type
_entity.pdbx_description
1 polymer ?
#
loop_
_entity_poly.entity_id
_entity_poly.type
_entity_poly.pdbx_seq_one_letter_code
_entity_poly.pdbx_strand_id
1 'polypeptide(L)'
;KNQNILLLSYSTYNQFWKEANSTINDLLVQEIPAEPLKPEKDRLTVFQKLATLYIKYVQIFRKLESSYDQVVHPQKRRILRQVLDGTMGRLLEVKDEMVNLEFSEFHYFDDILSDLKLTPNDIEIPIPKYFLHERKKVLQEREQVLGKILAKMGPTVKDSDREAKKMSLEEAIRLVQIHERARQGRLRAKFMREIRLEEEREKLAAQRGAPTLDPDVAATRIQKIWKGFIQRKVTRREREEEMVFIGMGNFQYFFTYVGRGVQGQPQVDRRITQEENEVEYQQALVTIKEKIRQVEGPDIKETMQDQIRQWFIECRDATGKFPDYPDEEDGGSSLLFKEKTPEEATELKEKEEEKGKKKGKKGKKSGKKSGKKKKGKNSKLISSPSQEEEPGWKMQESKFLPAVSEAHNNYESVWRNRDEAANFQQKHDGVLIKEDKRVEVESEIRIQVDELMREELNNLKMALDRDKGKKGKKGKKSGKKKGKKSGKKGKKGKKDKDLTADRTIESLYEEMVQQGVLVKCPQVSKYAPPTHARAHRHTQTDTD
;
A
#
# COMPACT_ATOMS: atom_id res chain seq x y z
N LYS A 1 -9.85 -4.65 30.97
CA LYS A 1 -10.33 -3.37 30.39
C LYS A 1 -9.66 -3.04 29.06
N ASN A 2 -8.33 -3.03 28.94
CA ASN A 2 -7.63 -2.74 27.67
C ASN A 2 -7.94 -3.75 26.54
N GLN A 3 -8.08 -5.04 26.85
CA GLN A 3 -8.49 -6.05 25.85
C GLN A 3 -9.91 -5.82 25.30
N ASN A 4 -10.89 -5.41 26.12
CA ASN A 4 -12.25 -5.12 25.64
C ASN A 4 -12.31 -3.87 24.75
N ILE A 5 -11.47 -2.86 25.00
CA ILE A 5 -11.36 -1.67 24.14
C ILE A 5 -10.71 -2.03 22.78
N LEU A 6 -9.69 -2.90 22.80
CA LEU A 6 -9.10 -3.44 21.58
C LEU A 6 -10.09 -4.30 20.79
N LEU A 7 -10.85 -5.19 21.45
CA LEU A 7 -11.89 -6.02 20.83
C LEU A 7 -12.99 -5.18 20.16
N LEU A 8 -13.48 -4.14 20.84
CA LEU A 8 -14.49 -3.24 20.28
C LEU A 8 -13.98 -2.55 19.02
N SER A 9 -12.71 -2.14 19.03
CA SER A 9 -12.11 -1.44 17.88
C SER A 9 -11.84 -2.34 16.67
N TYR A 10 -11.42 -3.61 16.85
CA TYR A 10 -11.18 -4.52 15.72
C TYR A 10 -12.46 -4.87 14.98
N SER A 11 -13.55 -5.08 15.74
CA SER A 11 -14.88 -5.28 15.17
C SER A 11 -15.29 -4.09 14.31
N THR A 12 -15.03 -2.86 14.77
CA THR A 12 -15.33 -1.63 14.01
C THR A 12 -14.62 -1.58 12.66
N TYR A 13 -13.31 -1.85 12.58
CA TYR A 13 -12.59 -1.76 11.30
C TYR A 13 -12.92 -2.88 10.32
N ASN A 14 -13.24 -4.08 10.82
CA ASN A 14 -13.80 -5.14 9.99
C ASN A 14 -15.20 -4.77 9.49
N GLN A 15 -16.02 -4.12 10.32
CA GLN A 15 -17.33 -3.63 9.91
C GLN A 15 -17.23 -2.52 8.84
N PHE A 16 -16.30 -1.58 8.99
CA PHE A 16 -16.01 -0.59 7.94
C PHE A 16 -15.58 -1.23 6.63
N TRP A 17 -14.76 -2.29 6.69
CA TRP A 17 -14.36 -3.03 5.49
C TRP A 17 -15.54 -3.75 4.83
N LYS A 18 -16.43 -4.35 5.63
CA LYS A 18 -17.69 -4.98 5.16
C LYS A 18 -18.59 -3.97 4.48
N GLU A 19 -18.86 -2.84 5.13
CA GLU A 19 -19.70 -1.77 4.58
C GLU A 19 -19.11 -1.17 3.31
N ALA A 20 -17.79 -0.91 3.29
CA ALA A 20 -17.12 -0.40 2.10
C ALA A 20 -17.30 -1.35 0.90
N ASN A 21 -17.13 -2.66 1.10
CA ASN A 21 -17.35 -3.65 0.03
C ASN A 21 -18.82 -3.74 -0.40
N SER A 22 -19.76 -3.63 0.54
CA SER A 22 -21.18 -3.58 0.18
C SER A 22 -21.48 -2.37 -0.71
N THR A 23 -20.97 -1.19 -0.36
CA THR A 23 -21.15 0.02 -1.18
C THR A 23 -20.43 -0.09 -2.52
N ILE A 24 -19.23 -0.70 -2.57
CA ILE A 24 -18.51 -0.97 -3.82
C ILE A 24 -19.36 -1.87 -4.73
N ASN A 25 -19.95 -2.95 -4.21
CA ASN A 25 -20.82 -3.82 -5.00
C ASN A 25 -22.00 -3.05 -5.62
N ASP A 26 -22.67 -2.22 -4.81
CA ASP A 26 -23.79 -1.40 -5.30
C ASP A 26 -23.36 -0.42 -6.39
N LEU A 27 -22.15 0.15 -6.29
CA LEU A 27 -21.58 1.03 -7.31
C LEU A 27 -21.15 0.28 -8.57
N LEU A 28 -20.55 -0.90 -8.45
CA LEU A 28 -20.14 -1.72 -9.58
C LEU A 28 -21.34 -2.13 -10.44
N VAL A 29 -22.48 -2.44 -9.82
CA VAL A 29 -23.74 -2.71 -10.55
C VAL A 29 -24.22 -1.48 -11.33
N GLN A 30 -23.99 -0.27 -10.82
CA GLN A 30 -24.37 0.98 -11.48
C GLN A 30 -23.41 1.37 -12.61
N GLU A 31 -22.11 1.18 -12.41
CA GLU A 31 -21.06 1.62 -13.34
C GLU A 31 -20.74 0.58 -14.42
N ILE A 32 -21.01 -0.71 -14.16
CA ILE A 32 -20.84 -1.82 -15.11
C ILE A 32 -22.20 -2.51 -15.36
N PRO A 33 -23.17 -1.79 -15.95
CA PRO A 33 -24.47 -2.38 -16.25
C PRO A 33 -24.35 -3.40 -17.39
N ALA A 34 -25.20 -4.43 -17.37
CA ALA A 34 -25.24 -5.48 -18.39
C ALA A 34 -25.58 -4.95 -19.80
N GLU A 35 -26.33 -3.84 -19.86
CA GLU A 35 -26.62 -3.11 -21.09
C GLU A 35 -25.96 -1.72 -21.03
N PRO A 36 -25.32 -1.26 -22.13
CA PRO A 36 -24.69 0.05 -22.15
C PRO A 36 -25.75 1.15 -21.98
N LEU A 37 -25.51 2.05 -21.03
CA LEU A 37 -26.42 3.18 -20.77
C LEU A 37 -26.52 4.09 -21.99
N LYS A 38 -27.72 4.60 -22.22
CA LYS A 38 -27.96 5.63 -23.24
C LYS A 38 -27.19 6.91 -22.86
N PRO A 39 -26.59 7.61 -23.84
CA PRO A 39 -25.89 8.86 -23.57
C PRO A 39 -26.83 9.90 -22.97
N GLU A 40 -26.41 10.51 -21.87
CA GLU A 40 -27.17 11.51 -21.12
C GLU A 40 -26.93 12.90 -21.71
N LYS A 41 -28.00 13.64 -22.04
CA LYS A 41 -27.89 14.95 -22.70
C LYS A 41 -27.94 16.11 -21.71
N ASP A 42 -28.61 15.93 -20.58
CA ASP A 42 -28.74 16.98 -19.58
C ASP A 42 -27.47 17.05 -18.72
N ARG A 43 -26.79 18.20 -18.78
CA ARG A 43 -25.55 18.44 -18.06
C ARG A 43 -25.76 18.44 -16.55
N LEU A 44 -26.92 18.86 -16.06
CA LEU A 44 -27.22 18.88 -14.62
C LEU A 44 -27.39 17.46 -14.08
N THR A 45 -28.09 16.58 -14.81
CA THR A 45 -28.23 15.18 -14.40
C THR A 45 -26.90 14.43 -14.46
N VAL A 46 -26.06 14.71 -15.46
CA VAL A 46 -24.69 14.17 -15.53
C VAL A 46 -23.87 14.61 -14.32
N PHE A 47 -23.91 15.91 -13.99
CA PHE A 47 -23.18 16.44 -12.83
C PHE A 47 -23.65 15.80 -11.53
N GLN A 48 -24.97 15.74 -11.29
CA GLN A 48 -25.53 15.10 -10.09
C GLN A 48 -25.12 13.63 -9.98
N LYS A 49 -25.12 12.88 -11.10
CA LYS A 49 -24.64 11.49 -11.13
C LYS A 49 -23.17 11.40 -10.74
N LEU A 50 -22.29 12.18 -11.38
CA LEU A 50 -20.85 12.20 -11.10
C LEU A 50 -20.54 12.64 -9.66
N ALA A 51 -21.18 13.70 -9.17
CA ALA A 51 -21.00 14.20 -7.82
C ALA A 51 -21.46 13.18 -6.77
N THR A 52 -22.58 12.49 -7.01
CA THR A 52 -23.04 11.40 -6.14
C THR A 52 -22.04 10.24 -6.11
N LEU A 53 -21.51 9.83 -7.27
CA LEU A 53 -20.47 8.80 -7.35
C LEU A 53 -19.20 9.23 -6.61
N TYR A 54 -18.75 10.46 -6.82
CA TYR A 54 -17.57 11.03 -6.16
C TYR A 54 -17.72 10.95 -4.63
N ILE A 55 -18.84 11.45 -4.08
CA ILE A 55 -19.09 11.44 -2.63
C ILE A 55 -19.11 10.00 -2.08
N LYS A 56 -19.78 9.07 -2.76
CA LYS A 56 -19.79 7.65 -2.35
C LYS A 56 -18.39 7.05 -2.35
N TYR A 57 -17.57 7.34 -3.37
CA TYR A 57 -16.18 6.91 -3.42
C TYR A 57 -15.31 7.55 -2.32
N VAL A 58 -15.55 8.80 -1.93
CA VAL A 58 -14.88 9.42 -0.77
C VAL A 58 -15.24 8.67 0.53
N GLN A 59 -16.51 8.32 0.73
CA GLN A 59 -16.94 7.56 1.90
C GLN A 59 -16.30 6.17 1.95
N ILE A 60 -16.27 5.46 0.83
CA ILE A 60 -15.57 4.17 0.69
C ILE A 60 -14.09 4.33 1.04
N PHE A 61 -13.42 5.33 0.44
CA PHE A 61 -12.01 5.60 0.66
C PHE A 61 -11.69 5.86 2.15
N ARG A 62 -12.50 6.67 2.83
CA ARG A 62 -12.35 6.95 4.28
C ARG A 62 -12.45 5.68 5.13
N LYS A 63 -13.44 4.82 4.83
CA LYS A 63 -13.61 3.52 5.52
C LYS A 63 -12.41 2.61 5.27
N LEU A 64 -11.98 2.47 4.01
CA LEU A 64 -10.85 1.64 3.63
C LEU A 64 -9.51 2.14 4.21
N GLU A 65 -9.26 3.45 4.25
CA GLU A 65 -8.05 4.03 4.86
C GLU A 65 -8.01 3.71 6.36
N SER A 66 -9.13 3.93 7.05
CA SER A 66 -9.27 3.63 8.48
C SER A 66 -9.08 2.14 8.76
N SER A 67 -9.68 1.27 7.94
CA SER A 67 -9.51 -0.18 8.04
C SER A 67 -8.07 -0.59 7.75
N TYR A 68 -7.44 -0.03 6.72
CA TYR A 68 -6.06 -0.36 6.36
C TYR A 68 -5.05 0.08 7.43
N ASP A 69 -5.21 1.25 8.04
CA ASP A 69 -4.31 1.72 9.10
C ASP A 69 -4.44 0.87 10.38
N GLN A 70 -5.61 0.26 10.64
CA GLN A 70 -5.92 -0.32 11.95
C GLN A 70 -6.04 -1.85 11.97
N VAL A 71 -6.35 -2.50 10.85
CA VAL A 71 -6.34 -3.97 10.73
C VAL A 71 -4.91 -4.48 10.79
N VAL A 72 -4.64 -5.46 11.65
CA VAL A 72 -3.28 -6.03 11.82
C VAL A 72 -3.09 -7.36 11.10
N HIS A 73 -4.17 -7.92 10.53
CA HIS A 73 -4.14 -9.18 9.82
C HIS A 73 -3.39 -9.08 8.47
N PRO A 74 -2.30 -9.84 8.24
CA PRO A 74 -1.41 -9.65 7.10
C PRO A 74 -2.08 -9.94 5.74
N GLN A 75 -2.88 -11.01 5.62
CA GLN A 75 -3.57 -11.32 4.36
C GLN A 75 -4.69 -10.31 4.02
N LYS A 76 -5.57 -9.97 4.98
CA LYS A 76 -6.59 -8.92 4.79
C LYS A 76 -6.01 -7.58 4.36
N ARG A 77 -4.88 -7.15 4.97
CA ARG A 77 -4.20 -5.90 4.62
C ARG A 77 -3.81 -5.85 3.15
N ARG A 78 -3.41 -6.97 2.53
CA ARG A 78 -3.07 -7.02 1.09
C ARG A 78 -4.27 -6.68 0.22
N ILE A 79 -5.42 -7.29 0.48
CA ILE A 79 -6.67 -7.02 -0.26
C ILE A 79 -7.16 -5.60 0.02
N LEU A 80 -7.18 -5.18 1.29
CA LEU A 80 -7.51 -3.81 1.68
C LEU A 80 -6.65 -2.79 0.93
N ARG A 81 -5.35 -3.04 0.78
CA ARG A 81 -4.46 -2.16 0.03
C ARG A 81 -4.83 -2.09 -1.44
N GLN A 82 -5.08 -3.23 -2.08
CA GLN A 82 -5.47 -3.29 -3.48
C GLN A 82 -6.78 -2.53 -3.74
N VAL A 83 -7.81 -2.75 -2.91
CA VAL A 83 -9.10 -2.02 -3.03
C VAL A 83 -8.89 -0.53 -2.75
N LEU A 84 -8.10 -0.16 -1.73
CA LEU A 84 -7.86 1.24 -1.35
C LEU A 84 -7.15 2.02 -2.46
N ASP A 85 -6.10 1.45 -3.06
CA ASP A 85 -5.38 2.08 -4.16
C ASP A 85 -6.25 2.18 -5.42
N GLY A 86 -7.05 1.15 -5.73
CA GLY A 86 -8.03 1.20 -6.83
C GLY A 86 -9.13 2.25 -6.61
N THR A 87 -9.67 2.33 -5.40
CA THR A 87 -10.69 3.32 -5.01
C THR A 87 -10.13 4.74 -5.12
N MET A 88 -8.90 4.95 -4.67
CA MET A 88 -8.20 6.24 -4.79
C MET A 88 -8.03 6.64 -6.27
N GLY A 89 -7.66 5.70 -7.14
CA GLY A 89 -7.57 5.94 -8.58
C GLY A 89 -8.92 6.29 -9.20
N ARG A 90 -9.98 5.53 -8.87
CA ARG A 90 -11.34 5.79 -9.36
C ARG A 90 -11.86 7.15 -8.88
N LEU A 91 -11.58 7.53 -7.63
CA LEU A 91 -11.94 8.84 -7.08
C LEU A 91 -11.35 9.99 -7.91
N LEU A 92 -10.07 9.86 -8.32
CA LEU A 92 -9.40 10.84 -9.17
C LEU A 92 -9.99 10.90 -10.58
N GLU A 93 -10.33 9.75 -11.18
CA GLU A 93 -11.00 9.70 -12.48
C GLU A 93 -12.37 10.39 -12.45
N VAL A 94 -13.22 10.08 -11.47
CA VAL A 94 -14.53 10.71 -11.34
C VAL A 94 -14.38 12.21 -11.11
N LYS A 95 -13.40 12.63 -10.31
CA LYS A 95 -13.12 14.05 -10.11
C LYS A 95 -12.67 14.74 -11.40
N ASP A 96 -11.79 14.11 -12.18
CA ASP A 96 -11.34 14.63 -13.48
C ASP A 96 -12.52 14.78 -14.46
N GLU A 97 -13.41 13.79 -14.52
CA GLU A 97 -14.63 13.86 -15.33
C GLU A 97 -15.53 15.03 -14.93
N MET A 98 -15.71 15.29 -13.62
CA MET A 98 -16.46 16.45 -13.14
C MET A 98 -15.80 17.78 -13.55
N VAL A 99 -14.48 17.89 -13.38
CA VAL A 99 -13.71 19.08 -13.77
C VAL A 99 -13.85 19.33 -15.27
N ASN A 100 -13.79 18.29 -16.09
CA ASN A 100 -13.96 18.39 -17.54
C ASN A 100 -15.40 18.75 -17.94
N LEU A 101 -16.41 18.34 -17.16
CA LEU A 101 -17.81 18.71 -17.38
C LEU A 101 -18.07 20.17 -17.06
N GLU A 102 -17.52 20.69 -15.94
CA GLU A 102 -17.80 22.04 -15.44
C GLU A 102 -16.76 23.10 -15.83
N PHE A 103 -15.57 22.68 -16.28
CA PHE A 103 -14.38 23.51 -16.46
C PHE A 103 -13.97 24.26 -15.19
N SER A 104 -14.18 23.62 -14.02
CA SER A 104 -13.86 24.15 -12.70
C SER A 104 -13.26 23.07 -11.81
N GLU A 105 -12.25 23.42 -11.01
CA GLU A 105 -11.73 22.52 -9.96
C GLU A 105 -12.64 22.50 -8.72
N PHE A 106 -13.31 23.63 -8.47
CA PHE A 106 -14.17 23.87 -7.33
C PHE A 106 -15.61 23.51 -7.65
N HIS A 107 -16.20 22.67 -6.81
CA HIS A 107 -17.55 22.15 -6.97
C HIS A 107 -18.28 22.26 -5.63
N TYR A 108 -19.56 22.62 -5.69
CA TYR A 108 -20.42 22.75 -4.52
C TYR A 108 -21.30 21.51 -4.40
N PHE A 109 -21.32 20.93 -3.20
CA PHE A 109 -22.01 19.65 -2.94
C PHE A 109 -23.20 19.81 -1.99
N ASP A 110 -23.56 21.03 -1.59
CA ASP A 110 -24.50 21.30 -0.50
C ASP A 110 -25.85 20.57 -0.64
N ASP A 111 -26.47 20.62 -1.82
CA ASP A 111 -27.75 19.95 -2.08
C ASP A 111 -27.62 18.42 -1.97
N ILE A 112 -26.55 17.85 -2.56
CA ILE A 112 -26.31 16.41 -2.57
C ILE A 112 -25.93 15.92 -1.16
N LEU A 113 -25.16 16.70 -0.41
CA LEU A 113 -24.83 16.41 0.98
C LEU A 113 -26.09 16.43 1.85
N SER A 114 -26.97 17.41 1.64
CA SER A 114 -28.27 17.49 2.32
C SER A 114 -29.13 16.25 2.04
N ASP A 115 -29.25 15.85 0.77
CA ASP A 115 -30.01 14.65 0.36
C ASP A 115 -29.45 13.36 0.96
N LEU A 116 -28.12 13.25 1.01
CA LEU A 116 -27.42 12.11 1.61
C LEU A 116 -27.30 12.18 3.14
N LYS A 117 -27.77 13.26 3.76
CA LYS A 117 -27.66 13.53 5.21
C LYS A 117 -26.21 13.52 5.71
N LEU A 118 -25.32 14.12 4.92
CA LEU A 118 -23.89 14.20 5.19
C LEU A 118 -23.48 15.63 5.53
N THR A 119 -22.36 15.75 6.24
CA THR A 119 -21.72 17.02 6.55
C THR A 119 -20.43 17.19 5.74
N PRO A 120 -19.90 18.43 5.59
CA PRO A 120 -18.62 18.65 4.93
C PRO A 120 -17.45 17.83 5.51
N ASN A 121 -17.49 17.50 6.80
CA ASN A 121 -16.49 16.66 7.45
C ASN A 121 -16.50 15.21 6.94
N ASP A 122 -17.63 14.73 6.43
CA ASP A 122 -17.78 13.37 5.91
C ASP A 122 -17.15 13.19 4.53
N ILE A 123 -16.92 14.30 3.80
CA ILE A 123 -16.29 14.32 2.48
C ILE A 123 -14.84 14.85 2.49
N GLU A 124 -14.27 15.11 3.67
CA GLU A 124 -12.86 15.45 3.78
C GLU A 124 -12.01 14.23 3.35
N ILE A 125 -11.04 14.42 2.47
CA ILE A 125 -10.20 13.31 2.00
C ILE A 125 -9.01 13.14 2.97
N PRO A 126 -8.92 12.02 3.72
CA PRO A 126 -7.78 11.78 4.59
C PRO A 126 -6.53 11.50 3.75
N ILE A 127 -5.36 11.93 4.24
CA ILE A 127 -4.09 11.55 3.63
C ILE A 127 -3.75 10.13 4.11
N PRO A 128 -3.65 9.13 3.21
CA PRO A 128 -3.36 7.77 3.64
C PRO A 128 -2.06 7.68 4.42
N LYS A 129 -2.15 7.15 5.64
CA LYS A 129 -0.99 7.12 6.55
C LYS A 129 0.15 6.28 5.99
N TYR A 130 -0.16 5.24 5.20
CA TYR A 130 0.85 4.35 4.64
C TYR A 130 1.85 5.04 3.71
N PHE A 131 1.49 6.18 3.10
CA PHE A 131 2.42 7.01 2.32
C PHE A 131 3.65 7.47 3.11
N LEU A 132 3.51 7.64 4.43
CA LEU A 132 4.61 8.01 5.31
C LEU A 132 5.26 6.77 5.93
N HIS A 133 4.45 5.83 6.42
CA HIS A 133 4.95 4.75 7.26
C HIS A 133 5.70 3.68 6.47
N GLU A 134 5.18 3.23 5.31
CA GLU A 134 5.83 2.21 4.51
C GLU A 134 7.11 2.72 3.85
N ARG A 135 7.08 3.98 3.42
CA ARG A 135 8.26 4.64 2.85
C ARG A 135 9.25 5.09 3.93
N LYS A 136 8.94 4.97 5.21
CA LYS A 136 9.79 5.49 6.30
C LYS A 136 11.20 4.90 6.23
N LYS A 137 11.33 3.57 6.08
CA LYS A 137 12.64 2.90 5.97
C LYS A 137 13.42 3.43 4.76
N VAL A 138 12.78 3.45 3.58
CA VAL A 138 13.37 3.97 2.34
C VAL A 138 13.78 5.44 2.46
N LEU A 139 12.95 6.28 3.10
CA LEU A 139 13.23 7.69 3.32
C LEU A 139 14.41 7.89 4.29
N GLN A 140 14.48 7.09 5.35
CA GLN A 140 15.60 7.10 6.29
C GLN A 140 16.90 6.65 5.63
N GLU A 141 16.87 5.59 4.82
CA GLU A 141 18.01 5.12 4.04
C GLU A 141 18.49 6.21 3.07
N ARG A 142 17.57 6.86 2.35
CA ARG A 142 17.89 7.98 1.45
C ARG A 142 18.46 9.18 2.20
N GLU A 143 17.93 9.51 3.38
CA GLU A 143 18.46 10.58 4.23
C GLU A 143 19.87 10.26 4.72
N GLN A 144 20.15 9.00 5.07
CA GLN A 144 21.50 8.56 5.45
C GLN A 144 22.47 8.65 4.28
N VAL A 145 22.05 8.26 3.06
CA VAL A 145 22.88 8.40 1.85
C VAL A 145 23.20 9.88 1.59
N LEU A 146 22.18 10.76 1.61
CA LEU A 146 22.38 12.20 1.46
C LEU A 146 23.32 12.76 2.54
N GLY A 147 23.14 12.36 3.79
CA GLY A 147 24.01 12.75 4.90
C GLY A 147 25.47 12.33 4.71
N LYS A 148 25.72 11.12 4.22
CA LYS A 148 27.06 10.63 3.89
C LYS A 148 27.71 11.42 2.75
N ILE A 149 26.95 11.77 1.71
CA ILE A 149 27.44 12.57 0.57
C ILE A 149 27.79 13.98 1.04
N LEU A 150 26.89 14.63 1.77
CA LEU A 150 27.14 15.97 2.33
C LEU A 150 28.35 15.98 3.28
N ALA A 151 28.53 14.93 4.10
CA ALA A 151 29.69 14.81 4.97
C ALA A 151 31.00 14.66 4.17
N LYS A 152 31.00 13.88 3.07
CA LYS A 152 32.16 13.75 2.17
C LYS A 152 32.51 15.06 1.46
N MET A 153 31.50 15.86 1.10
CA MET A 153 31.71 17.14 0.40
C MET A 153 32.17 18.28 1.31
N GLY A 154 32.22 18.06 2.62
CA GLY A 154 32.54 19.10 3.61
C GLY A 154 31.44 20.17 3.71
N PRO A 155 31.60 21.16 4.60
CA PRO A 155 30.67 22.27 4.70
C PRO A 155 30.61 22.99 3.35
N THR A 156 29.48 22.89 2.64
CA THR A 156 29.22 23.76 1.50
C THR A 156 29.34 25.20 1.99
N VAL A 157 30.26 25.95 1.39
CA VAL A 157 30.73 27.30 1.74
C VAL A 157 29.60 28.35 1.84
N LYS A 158 28.33 28.00 1.65
CA LYS A 158 27.15 28.87 1.73
C LYS A 158 26.66 29.20 3.14
N ASP A 159 27.31 28.72 4.21
CA ASP A 159 27.10 29.28 5.54
C ASP A 159 27.97 30.53 5.80
N SER A 160 28.85 30.91 4.88
CA SER A 160 29.64 32.16 4.98
C SER A 160 28.82 33.44 4.74
N ASP A 161 27.62 33.33 4.14
CA ASP A 161 26.72 34.46 3.91
C ASP A 161 25.71 34.71 5.04
N ARG A 162 25.73 33.89 6.11
CA ARG A 162 25.26 34.39 7.40
C ARG A 162 26.38 35.26 7.95
N GLU A 163 26.54 36.46 7.39
CA GLU A 163 27.14 37.56 8.11
C GLU A 163 26.44 37.58 9.46
N ALA A 164 27.11 37.06 10.49
CA ALA A 164 26.63 37.14 11.85
C ALA A 164 26.40 38.62 12.07
N LYS A 165 25.14 39.06 12.10
CA LYS A 165 24.75 40.46 12.12
C LYS A 165 25.50 41.12 13.28
N LYS A 166 26.63 41.75 12.99
CA LYS A 166 27.54 42.25 14.01
C LYS A 166 26.79 43.39 14.66
N MET A 167 26.40 43.22 15.92
CA MET A 167 25.71 44.27 16.66
C MET A 167 26.55 45.55 16.57
N SER A 168 25.90 46.69 16.31
CA SER A 168 26.63 47.94 16.32
C SER A 168 27.12 48.24 17.75
N LEU A 169 28.20 48.99 17.87
CA LEU A 169 28.74 49.39 19.18
C LEU A 169 27.68 50.15 20.00
N GLU A 170 26.82 50.94 19.33
CA GLU A 170 25.70 51.65 19.95
C GLU A 170 24.61 50.70 20.46
N GLU A 171 24.25 49.66 19.68
CA GLU A 171 23.30 48.64 20.12
C GLU A 171 23.83 47.86 21.33
N ALA A 172 25.13 47.53 21.33
CA ALA A 172 25.78 46.87 22.45
C ALA A 172 25.76 47.74 23.72
N ILE A 173 26.11 49.03 23.61
CA ILE A 173 26.06 49.98 24.73
C ILE A 173 24.62 50.11 25.26
N ARG A 174 23.64 50.25 24.37
CA ARG A 174 22.23 50.39 24.76
C ARG A 174 21.73 49.16 25.50
N LEU A 175 22.06 47.96 25.02
CA LEU A 175 21.71 46.69 25.68
C LEU A 175 22.33 46.59 27.07
N VAL A 176 23.61 46.93 27.22
CA VAL A 176 24.30 46.93 28.53
C VAL A 176 23.64 47.92 29.48
N GLN A 177 23.34 49.14 29.05
CA GLN A 177 22.69 50.15 29.87
C GLN A 177 21.26 49.78 30.28
N ILE A 178 20.49 49.14 29.40
CA ILE A 178 19.14 48.64 29.71
C ILE A 178 19.23 47.52 30.75
N HIS A 179 20.15 46.56 30.56
CA HIS A 179 20.32 45.46 31.49
C HIS A 179 20.83 45.91 32.85
N GLU A 180 21.76 46.87 32.91
CA GLU A 180 22.25 47.39 34.19
C GLU A 180 21.17 48.20 34.92
N ARG A 181 20.39 49.05 34.22
CA ARG A 181 19.22 49.70 34.81
C ARG A 181 18.20 48.70 35.34
N ALA A 182 17.93 47.63 34.58
CA ALA A 182 17.03 46.57 35.00
C ALA A 182 17.58 45.79 36.20
N ARG A 183 18.90 45.54 36.26
CA ARG A 183 19.56 44.89 37.40
C ARG A 183 19.43 45.74 38.65
N GLN A 184 19.76 47.02 38.58
CA GLN A 184 19.63 47.97 39.69
C GLN A 184 18.18 48.10 40.15
N GLY A 185 17.23 48.20 39.21
CA GLY A 185 15.80 48.22 39.52
C GLY A 185 15.34 46.97 40.27
N ARG A 186 15.77 45.78 39.84
CA ARG A 186 15.48 44.52 40.53
C ARG A 186 16.12 44.46 41.92
N LEU A 187 17.37 44.91 42.07
CA LEU A 187 18.07 44.91 43.35
C LEU A 187 17.36 45.84 44.35
N ARG A 188 17.03 47.07 43.93
CA ARG A 188 16.28 48.03 44.75
C ARG A 188 14.91 47.50 45.12
N ALA A 189 14.18 46.90 44.18
CA ALA A 189 12.86 46.31 44.45
C ALA A 189 12.95 45.14 45.44
N LYS A 190 14.00 44.31 45.35
CA LYS A 190 14.25 43.22 46.31
C LYS A 190 14.51 43.79 47.71
N PHE A 191 15.40 44.77 47.81
CA PHE A 191 15.75 45.41 49.08
C PHE A 191 14.55 46.11 49.74
N MET A 192 13.78 46.90 48.97
CA MET A 192 12.55 47.53 49.48
C MET A 192 11.49 46.52 49.90
N ARG A 193 11.43 45.36 49.23
CA ARG A 193 10.52 44.28 49.62
C ARG A 193 10.95 43.59 50.91
N GLU A 194 12.26 43.37 51.10
CA GLU A 194 12.82 42.81 52.33
C GLU A 194 12.54 43.74 53.51
N ILE A 195 12.84 45.05 53.39
CA ILE A 195 12.51 46.05 54.42
C ILE A 195 11.02 45.99 54.78
N ARG A 196 10.13 45.97 53.77
CA ARG A 196 8.69 45.96 54.01
C ARG A 196 8.21 44.67 54.69
N LEU A 197 8.81 43.52 54.35
CA LEU A 197 8.50 42.24 54.98
C LEU A 197 9.04 42.18 56.42
N GLU A 198 10.17 42.81 56.68
CA GLU A 198 10.77 42.91 58.02
C GLU A 198 9.94 43.85 58.90
N GLU A 199 9.54 45.02 58.39
CA GLU A 199 8.56 45.90 59.05
C GLU A 199 7.22 45.20 59.33
N GLU A 200 6.69 44.43 58.38
CA GLU A 200 5.47 43.64 58.60
C GLU A 200 5.69 42.56 59.65
N ARG A 201 6.85 41.89 59.65
CA ARG A 201 7.20 40.87 60.63
C ARG A 201 7.37 41.47 62.02
N GLU A 202 8.03 42.61 62.16
CA GLU A 202 8.17 43.34 63.42
C GLU A 202 6.82 43.85 63.93
N LYS A 203 5.97 44.42 63.06
CA LYS A 203 4.59 44.79 63.43
C LYS A 203 3.78 43.58 63.88
N LEU A 204 3.88 42.45 63.17
CA LEU A 204 3.19 41.21 63.53
C LEU A 204 3.75 40.59 64.80
N ALA A 205 5.05 40.68 65.07
CA ALA A 205 5.69 40.19 66.29
C ALA A 205 5.34 41.07 67.50
N ALA A 206 5.30 42.40 67.33
CA ALA A 206 4.83 43.33 68.36
C ALA A 206 3.34 43.13 68.68
N GLN A 207 2.54 42.66 67.71
CA GLN A 207 1.11 42.38 67.90
C GLN A 207 0.78 40.93 68.28
N ARG A 208 1.76 40.00 68.26
CA ARG A 208 1.54 38.58 68.62
C ARG A 208 2.20 38.22 69.95
N GLY A 209 1.38 38.02 70.97
CA GLY A 209 1.70 37.06 72.04
C GLY A 209 1.78 35.62 71.49
N ALA A 210 2.35 34.70 72.28
CA ALA A 210 2.62 33.30 71.88
C ALA A 210 1.39 32.64 71.22
N PRO A 211 1.53 32.00 70.04
CA PRO A 211 0.38 31.51 69.29
C PRO A 211 -0.10 30.16 69.83
N THR A 212 -1.18 30.15 70.59
CA THR A 212 -2.05 28.97 70.74
C THR A 212 -3.23 29.13 69.78
N LEU A 213 -2.97 29.08 68.47
CA LEU A 213 -4.07 29.03 67.50
C LEU A 213 -4.68 27.63 67.58
N ASP A 214 -5.94 27.56 68.00
CA ASP A 214 -6.73 26.33 68.09
C ASP A 214 -6.62 25.51 66.79
N PRO A 215 -6.26 24.21 66.85
CA PRO A 215 -6.03 23.36 65.68
C PRO A 215 -7.17 23.38 64.64
N ASP A 216 -8.43 23.49 65.09
CA ASP A 216 -9.59 23.53 64.20
C ASP A 216 -9.68 24.84 63.41
N VAL A 217 -9.31 25.96 64.03
CA VAL A 217 -9.22 27.27 63.37
C VAL A 217 -8.06 27.28 62.38
N ALA A 218 -6.93 26.64 62.73
CA ALA A 218 -5.79 26.47 61.83
C ALA A 218 -6.16 25.60 60.60
N ALA A 219 -6.82 24.46 60.84
CA ALA A 219 -7.29 23.55 59.79
C ALA A 219 -8.25 24.27 58.83
N THR A 220 -9.20 25.05 59.35
CA THR A 220 -10.15 25.82 58.54
C THR A 220 -9.45 26.82 57.62
N ARG A 221 -8.39 27.49 58.11
CA ARG A 221 -7.59 28.42 57.29
C ARG A 221 -6.83 27.70 56.18
N ILE A 222 -6.22 26.55 56.49
CA ILE A 222 -5.50 25.73 55.50
C ILE A 222 -6.48 25.21 54.44
N GLN A 223 -7.61 24.67 54.86
CA GLN A 223 -8.67 24.19 53.96
C GLN A 223 -9.20 25.30 53.06
N LYS A 224 -9.40 26.53 53.59
CA LYS A 224 -9.83 27.68 52.78
C LYS A 224 -8.82 28.01 51.68
N ILE A 225 -7.53 28.03 52.01
CA ILE A 225 -6.45 28.30 51.05
C ILE A 225 -6.38 27.18 50.00
N TRP A 226 -6.47 25.92 50.42
CA TRP A 226 -6.45 24.75 49.54
C TRP A 226 -7.65 24.73 48.59
N LYS A 227 -8.87 24.91 49.11
CA LYS A 227 -10.10 25.01 48.31
C LYS A 227 -9.99 26.14 47.28
N GLY A 228 -9.47 27.30 47.68
CA GLY A 228 -9.22 28.41 46.77
C GLY A 228 -8.17 28.10 45.69
N PHE A 229 -7.11 27.36 46.04
CA PHE A 229 -6.11 26.91 45.07
C PHE A 229 -6.68 25.92 44.06
N ILE A 230 -7.43 24.91 44.54
CA ILE A 230 -8.11 23.93 43.69
C ILE A 230 -9.09 24.65 42.76
N GLN A 231 -9.92 25.56 43.28
CA GLN A 231 -10.87 26.31 42.45
C GLN A 231 -10.16 27.14 41.39
N ARG A 232 -9.08 27.86 41.73
CA ARG A 232 -8.28 28.61 40.73
C ARG A 232 -7.65 27.70 39.69
N LYS A 233 -7.31 26.45 40.03
CA LYS A 233 -6.79 25.46 39.07
C LYS A 233 -7.91 24.96 38.14
N VAL A 234 -9.11 24.73 38.68
CA VAL A 234 -10.30 24.34 37.91
C VAL A 234 -10.72 25.47 36.97
N THR A 235 -10.92 26.68 37.47
CA THR A 235 -11.30 27.84 36.65
C THR A 235 -10.27 28.18 35.58
N ARG A 236 -8.97 27.97 35.85
CA ARG A 236 -7.94 28.13 34.81
C ARG A 236 -8.11 27.11 33.69
N ARG A 237 -8.41 25.84 34.05
CA ARG A 237 -8.66 24.78 33.07
C ARG A 237 -9.92 25.07 32.26
N GLU A 238 -11.02 25.43 32.91
CA GLU A 238 -12.28 25.80 32.24
C GLU A 238 -12.09 27.00 31.31
N ARG A 239 -11.31 28.01 31.73
CA ARG A 239 -10.94 29.12 30.86
C ARG A 239 -10.11 28.68 29.66
N GLU A 240 -9.16 27.76 29.86
CA GLU A 240 -8.36 27.20 28.76
C GLU A 240 -9.24 26.38 27.79
N GLU A 241 -10.18 25.58 28.31
CA GLU A 241 -11.20 24.84 27.55
C GLU A 241 -12.07 25.79 26.72
N GLU A 242 -12.58 26.84 27.35
CA GLU A 242 -13.42 27.85 26.70
C GLU A 242 -12.65 28.63 25.62
N MET A 243 -11.39 29.00 25.88
CA MET A 243 -10.55 29.66 24.87
C MET A 243 -10.31 28.75 23.67
N VAL A 244 -10.17 27.44 23.88
CA VAL A 244 -10.06 26.45 22.81
C VAL A 244 -11.39 26.29 22.06
N PHE A 245 -12.51 26.24 22.78
CA PHE A 245 -13.86 26.16 22.21
C PHE A 245 -14.19 27.37 21.31
N ILE A 246 -13.83 28.58 21.74
CA ILE A 246 -14.01 29.83 20.98
C ILE A 246 -12.93 30.02 19.89
N GLY A 247 -11.94 29.12 19.78
CA GLY A 247 -10.91 29.15 18.75
C GLY A 247 -9.80 30.19 18.96
N MET A 248 -9.75 30.84 20.14
CA MET A 248 -8.72 31.81 20.51
C MET A 248 -7.51 31.17 21.22
N GLY A 249 -7.67 29.94 21.72
CA GLY A 249 -6.65 29.10 22.33
C GLY A 249 -6.03 28.16 21.30
N ASN A 250 -4.74 27.85 21.46
CA ASN A 250 -4.05 26.96 20.55
C ASN A 250 -4.54 25.50 20.78
N PHE A 251 -5.52 25.08 19.98
CA PHE A 251 -6.26 23.81 20.05
C PHE A 251 -5.37 22.57 20.24
N GLN A 252 -4.13 22.64 19.73
CA GLN A 252 -3.19 21.54 19.76
C GLN A 252 -2.56 21.26 21.14
N TYR A 253 -2.50 22.25 22.03
CA TYR A 253 -1.92 22.06 23.37
C TYR A 253 -2.90 21.38 24.34
N PHE A 254 -4.20 21.65 24.19
CA PHE A 254 -5.24 21.11 25.06
C PHE A 254 -5.33 19.57 24.94
N PHE A 255 -5.26 19.06 23.71
CA PHE A 255 -5.23 17.62 23.44
C PHE A 255 -3.96 16.92 23.96
N THR A 256 -2.82 17.63 23.99
CA THR A 256 -1.56 17.05 24.50
C THR A 256 -1.55 16.83 26.01
N TYR A 257 -2.31 17.61 26.79
CA TYR A 257 -2.30 17.52 28.26
C TYR A 257 -3.42 16.64 28.83
N VAL A 258 -4.55 16.50 28.13
CA VAL A 258 -5.72 15.74 28.62
C VAL A 258 -5.92 14.40 27.89
N GLY A 259 -5.48 14.26 26.63
CA GLY A 259 -5.84 13.12 25.77
C GLY A 259 -4.71 12.18 25.33
N ARG A 260 -3.43 12.58 25.43
CA ARG A 260 -2.31 11.78 24.86
C ARG A 260 -1.93 10.50 25.61
N GLY A 261 -2.38 10.32 26.85
CA GLY A 261 -2.09 9.09 27.59
C GLY A 261 -2.84 7.85 27.08
N VAL A 262 -3.99 8.02 26.42
CA VAL A 262 -4.92 6.89 26.18
C VAL A 262 -5.29 6.68 24.70
N GLN A 263 -5.30 7.73 23.85
CA GLN A 263 -5.73 7.58 22.45
C GLN A 263 -4.60 7.33 21.44
N GLY A 264 -3.37 7.80 21.71
CA GLY A 264 -2.24 7.62 20.79
C GLY A 264 -1.47 6.31 20.94
N GLN A 265 -1.42 5.74 22.16
CA GLN A 265 -0.70 4.50 22.46
C GLN A 265 -1.26 3.29 21.68
N PRO A 266 -2.59 3.06 21.62
CA PRO A 266 -3.13 1.89 20.93
C PRO A 266 -2.83 1.88 19.42
N GLN A 267 -2.66 3.05 18.79
CA GLN A 267 -2.36 3.16 17.36
C GLN A 267 -0.89 2.82 17.07
N VAL A 268 0.03 3.19 17.97
CA VAL A 268 1.45 2.83 17.87
C VAL A 268 1.63 1.34 18.13
N ASP A 269 0.99 0.81 19.16
CA ASP A 269 1.05 -0.63 19.50
C ASP A 269 0.56 -1.51 18.34
N ARG A 270 -0.56 -1.14 17.69
CA ARG A 270 -1.06 -1.86 16.50
C ARG A 270 -0.08 -1.89 15.36
N ARG A 271 0.73 -0.84 15.18
CA ARG A 271 1.72 -0.80 14.11
C ARG A 271 2.90 -1.73 14.38
N ILE A 272 3.30 -1.85 15.65
CA ILE A 272 4.29 -2.84 16.06
C ILE A 272 3.73 -4.25 15.79
N THR A 273 2.49 -4.52 16.21
CA THR A 273 1.81 -5.80 15.94
C THR A 273 1.66 -6.08 14.43
N GLN A 274 1.43 -5.07 13.59
CA GLN A 274 1.40 -5.23 12.14
C GLN A 274 2.74 -5.72 11.60
N GLU A 275 3.86 -5.16 12.06
CA GLU A 275 5.20 -5.57 11.63
C GLU A 275 5.53 -6.98 12.13
N GLU A 276 5.18 -7.30 13.38
CA GLU A 276 5.33 -8.65 13.95
C GLU A 276 4.53 -9.70 13.17
N ASN A 277 3.23 -9.46 12.95
CA ASN A 277 2.36 -10.37 12.22
C ASN A 277 2.80 -10.54 10.76
N GLU A 278 3.35 -9.49 10.13
CA GLU A 278 3.89 -9.56 8.77
C GLU A 278 5.15 -10.42 8.73
N VAL A 279 6.07 -10.26 9.67
CA VAL A 279 7.27 -11.12 9.78
C VAL A 279 6.87 -12.59 10.02
N GLU A 280 5.94 -12.84 10.95
CA GLU A 280 5.42 -14.19 11.20
C GLU A 280 4.77 -14.80 9.95
N TYR A 281 4.00 -14.01 9.20
CA TYR A 281 3.39 -14.46 7.94
C TYR A 281 4.43 -14.84 6.89
N GLN A 282 5.46 -14.01 6.68
CA GLN A 282 6.52 -14.30 5.72
C GLN A 282 7.29 -15.59 6.08
N GLN A 283 7.56 -15.80 7.36
CA GLN A 283 8.17 -17.04 7.84
C GLN A 283 7.24 -18.25 7.66
N ALA A 284 5.93 -18.08 7.88
CA ALA A 284 4.94 -19.12 7.68
C ALA A 284 4.82 -19.53 6.20
N LEU A 285 4.89 -18.59 5.25
CA LEU A 285 4.91 -18.90 3.82
C LEU A 285 6.00 -19.89 3.46
N VAL A 286 7.23 -19.66 3.94
CA VAL A 286 8.38 -20.54 3.67
C VAL A 286 8.23 -21.86 4.40
N THR A 287 7.88 -21.82 5.68
CA THR A 287 7.77 -23.02 6.54
C THR A 287 6.67 -23.96 6.06
N ILE A 288 5.51 -23.42 5.67
CA ILE A 288 4.39 -24.21 5.16
C ILE A 288 4.72 -24.78 3.78
N LYS A 289 5.31 -23.97 2.87
CA LYS A 289 5.74 -24.45 1.56
C LYS A 289 6.70 -25.64 1.68
N GLU A 290 7.71 -25.54 2.54
CA GLU A 290 8.69 -26.61 2.74
C GLU A 290 8.04 -27.87 3.35
N LYS A 291 7.11 -27.70 4.30
CA LYS A 291 6.34 -28.83 4.85
C LYS A 291 5.50 -29.54 3.78
N ILE A 292 4.81 -28.79 2.91
CA ILE A 292 4.03 -29.37 1.80
C ILE A 292 4.97 -30.15 0.88
N ARG A 293 6.12 -29.57 0.50
CA ARG A 293 7.10 -30.23 -0.37
C ARG A 293 7.63 -31.54 0.22
N GLN A 294 7.86 -31.60 1.53
CA GLN A 294 8.37 -32.80 2.20
C GLN A 294 7.30 -33.87 2.42
N VAL A 295 6.10 -33.47 2.83
CA VAL A 295 5.03 -34.41 3.22
C VAL A 295 4.15 -34.80 2.04
N GLU A 296 3.64 -33.82 1.29
CA GLU A 296 2.71 -34.04 0.18
C GLU A 296 3.45 -34.20 -1.17
N GLY A 297 4.69 -33.71 -1.27
CA GLY A 297 5.44 -33.72 -2.51
C GLY A 297 5.69 -35.10 -3.14
N PRO A 298 6.09 -36.14 -2.38
CA PRO A 298 6.24 -37.49 -2.92
C PRO A 298 4.93 -38.05 -3.50
N ASP A 299 3.82 -37.90 -2.77
CA ASP A 299 2.50 -38.38 -3.18
C ASP A 299 1.99 -37.64 -4.43
N ILE A 300 2.18 -36.31 -4.48
CA ILE A 300 1.86 -35.49 -5.65
C ILE A 300 2.67 -35.96 -6.85
N LYS A 301 3.98 -36.20 -6.68
CA LYS A 301 4.87 -36.67 -7.74
C LYS A 301 4.42 -38.02 -8.30
N GLU A 302 4.16 -38.99 -7.43
CA GLU A 302 3.70 -40.33 -7.82
C GLU A 302 2.36 -40.26 -8.57
N THR A 303 1.39 -39.52 -8.01
CA THR A 303 0.08 -39.32 -8.64
C THR A 303 0.19 -38.72 -10.03
N MET A 304 1.04 -37.68 -10.21
CA MET A 304 1.27 -37.07 -11.53
C MET A 304 1.97 -38.03 -12.50
N GLN A 305 2.97 -38.79 -12.04
CA GLN A 305 3.65 -39.79 -12.86
C GLN A 305 2.68 -40.87 -13.34
N ASP A 306 1.82 -41.38 -12.45
CA ASP A 306 0.83 -42.40 -12.78
C ASP A 306 -0.22 -41.90 -13.77
N GLN A 307 -0.70 -40.66 -13.60
CA GLN A 307 -1.59 -40.02 -14.59
C GLN A 307 -0.94 -39.93 -15.98
N ILE A 308 0.34 -39.57 -16.06
CA ILE A 308 1.06 -39.47 -17.33
C ILE A 308 1.34 -40.86 -17.91
N ARG A 309 1.72 -41.85 -17.09
CA ARG A 309 1.92 -43.24 -17.54
C ARG A 309 0.64 -43.84 -18.07
N GLN A 310 -0.47 -43.62 -17.38
CA GLN A 310 -1.80 -44.03 -17.82
C GLN A 310 -2.13 -43.40 -19.18
N TRP A 311 -1.85 -42.10 -19.35
CA TRP A 311 -2.02 -41.43 -20.63
C TRP A 311 -1.13 -42.04 -21.75
N PHE A 312 0.12 -42.41 -21.47
CA PHE A 312 0.97 -43.10 -22.44
C PHE A 312 0.38 -44.42 -22.91
N ILE A 313 -0.18 -45.21 -21.98
CA ILE A 313 -0.79 -46.50 -22.27
C ILE A 313 -2.05 -46.32 -23.12
N GLU A 314 -2.95 -45.41 -22.72
CA GLU A 314 -4.18 -45.12 -23.45
C GLU A 314 -3.91 -44.65 -24.89
N CYS A 315 -2.93 -43.75 -25.07
CA CYS A 315 -2.54 -43.32 -26.40
C CYS A 315 -1.93 -44.47 -27.23
N ARG A 316 -1.13 -45.35 -26.62
CA ARG A 316 -0.56 -46.52 -27.29
C ARG A 316 -1.64 -47.50 -27.72
N ASP A 317 -2.60 -47.80 -26.85
CA ASP A 317 -3.65 -48.77 -27.11
C ASP A 317 -4.61 -48.25 -28.20
N ALA A 318 -4.83 -46.93 -28.27
CA ALA A 318 -5.64 -46.30 -29.32
C ALA A 318 -4.93 -46.15 -30.68
N THR A 319 -3.64 -45.77 -30.70
CA THR A 319 -2.93 -45.40 -31.95
C THR A 319 -1.86 -46.40 -32.39
N GLY A 320 -1.52 -47.37 -31.54
CA GLY A 320 -0.45 -48.35 -31.76
C GLY A 320 0.98 -47.79 -31.63
N LYS A 321 1.13 -46.52 -31.20
CA LYS A 321 2.43 -45.86 -30.97
C LYS A 321 2.36 -44.99 -29.72
N PHE A 322 3.52 -44.76 -29.09
CA PHE A 322 3.59 -43.79 -27.99
C PHE A 322 3.41 -42.35 -28.52
N PRO A 323 2.68 -41.51 -27.78
CA PRO A 323 2.44 -40.12 -28.17
C PRO A 323 3.72 -39.29 -28.13
N ASP A 324 3.70 -38.11 -28.74
CA ASP A 324 4.74 -37.09 -28.56
C ASP A 324 4.37 -36.22 -27.36
N TYR A 325 5.33 -36.06 -26.43
CA TYR A 325 5.11 -35.34 -25.18
C TYR A 325 5.26 -33.83 -25.41
N PRO A 326 4.34 -32.98 -24.91
CA PRO A 326 4.45 -31.53 -25.10
C PRO A 326 5.75 -30.95 -24.53
N ASP A 327 6.35 -30.02 -25.27
CA ASP A 327 7.58 -29.33 -24.85
C ASP A 327 7.32 -28.34 -23.70
N GLU A 328 8.39 -27.89 -23.02
CA GLU A 328 8.27 -27.00 -21.85
C GLU A 328 7.65 -25.64 -22.23
N GLU A 329 7.94 -25.16 -23.45
CA GLU A 329 7.43 -23.90 -23.98
C GLU A 329 5.92 -23.93 -24.28
N ASP A 330 5.36 -25.12 -24.50
CA ASP A 330 3.93 -25.33 -24.77
C ASP A 330 3.13 -25.60 -23.47
N GLY A 331 3.77 -25.59 -22.30
CA GLY A 331 3.09 -25.80 -21.00
C GLY A 331 3.03 -27.26 -20.53
N GLY A 332 3.81 -28.16 -21.15
CA GLY A 332 4.05 -29.53 -20.68
C GLY A 332 2.78 -30.35 -20.41
N SER A 333 2.76 -31.12 -19.32
CA SER A 333 1.59 -31.89 -18.90
C SER A 333 0.41 -31.03 -18.44
N SER A 334 0.61 -29.73 -18.18
CA SER A 334 -0.48 -28.86 -17.73
C SER A 334 -1.59 -28.69 -18.77
N LEU A 335 -1.29 -28.83 -20.06
CA LEU A 335 -2.30 -28.85 -21.12
C LEU A 335 -3.01 -30.19 -21.25
N LEU A 336 -2.37 -31.29 -20.85
CA LEU A 336 -2.93 -32.64 -20.96
C LEU A 336 -4.03 -32.88 -19.92
N PHE A 337 -3.94 -32.20 -18.78
CA PHE A 337 -4.80 -32.40 -17.60
C PHE A 337 -5.63 -31.16 -17.19
N LYS A 338 -5.58 -30.05 -17.94
CA LYS A 338 -6.62 -29.02 -17.84
C LYS A 338 -7.92 -29.62 -18.41
N GLU A 339 -8.82 -29.98 -17.50
CA GLU A 339 -10.19 -30.50 -17.72
C GLU A 339 -10.53 -30.91 -19.16
N LYS A 340 -10.34 -32.19 -19.48
CA LYS A 340 -11.02 -32.77 -20.65
C LYS A 340 -12.49 -32.94 -20.33
N THR A 341 -13.34 -32.08 -20.90
CA THR A 341 -14.72 -32.48 -21.20
C THR A 341 -14.67 -33.64 -22.22
N PRO A 342 -15.57 -34.64 -22.13
CA PRO A 342 -15.52 -35.85 -22.96
C PRO A 342 -15.52 -35.63 -24.49
N GLU A 343 -15.85 -34.43 -24.95
CA GLU A 343 -16.10 -34.07 -26.35
C GLU A 343 -14.81 -33.72 -27.14
N GLU A 344 -13.74 -33.25 -26.49
CA GLU A 344 -12.47 -32.94 -27.20
C GLU A 344 -11.58 -34.19 -27.41
N ALA A 345 -11.79 -35.24 -26.60
CA ALA A 345 -11.13 -36.53 -26.79
C ALA A 345 -11.58 -37.24 -28.08
N THR A 346 -12.77 -36.91 -28.59
CA THR A 346 -13.27 -37.37 -29.89
C THR A 346 -12.73 -36.55 -31.05
N GLU A 347 -12.54 -35.22 -30.92
CA GLU A 347 -11.99 -34.39 -32.00
C GLU A 347 -10.50 -34.66 -32.29
N LEU A 348 -9.70 -35.00 -31.27
CA LEU A 348 -8.29 -35.36 -31.48
C LEU A 348 -8.14 -36.71 -32.22
N LYS A 349 -9.10 -37.64 -32.03
CA LYS A 349 -9.18 -38.90 -32.79
C LYS A 349 -9.46 -38.64 -34.28
N GLU A 350 -10.33 -37.69 -34.61
CA GLU A 350 -10.65 -37.34 -35.99
C GLU A 350 -9.48 -36.65 -36.72
N LYS A 351 -8.72 -35.79 -36.01
CA LYS A 351 -7.56 -35.07 -36.57
C LYS A 351 -6.34 -35.98 -36.79
N GLU A 352 -6.17 -37.06 -36.02
CA GLU A 352 -5.13 -38.06 -36.27
C GLU A 352 -5.51 -39.07 -37.37
N GLU A 353 -6.78 -39.46 -37.48
CA GLU A 353 -7.26 -40.32 -38.57
C GLU A 353 -7.14 -39.67 -39.97
N GLU A 354 -7.29 -38.34 -40.08
CA GLU A 354 -7.12 -37.63 -41.36
C GLU A 354 -5.65 -37.56 -41.82
N LYS A 355 -4.69 -37.47 -40.90
CA LYS A 355 -3.25 -37.42 -41.26
C LYS A 355 -2.72 -38.77 -41.74
N GLY A 356 -3.36 -39.88 -41.36
CA GLY A 356 -3.03 -41.23 -41.82
C GLY A 356 -3.39 -41.53 -43.28
N LYS A 357 -4.36 -40.81 -43.89
CA LYS A 357 -4.89 -41.12 -45.24
C LYS A 357 -4.27 -40.34 -46.40
N LYS A 358 -3.30 -39.43 -46.18
CA LYS A 358 -2.61 -38.66 -47.24
C LYS A 358 -1.14 -39.02 -47.42
N LYS A 359 -0.84 -40.28 -47.75
CA LYS A 359 0.42 -40.67 -48.40
C LYS A 359 0.15 -41.70 -49.51
N GLY A 360 -0.23 -41.23 -50.69
CA GLY A 360 -0.33 -42.09 -51.87
C GLY A 360 -1.12 -41.53 -53.05
N LYS A 361 -0.59 -40.53 -53.77
CA LYS A 361 -0.62 -40.44 -55.25
C LYS A 361 -0.03 -39.12 -55.74
N LYS A 362 1.05 -39.23 -56.51
CA LYS A 362 1.66 -38.16 -57.30
C LYS A 362 1.49 -38.57 -58.77
N GLY A 363 0.80 -37.76 -59.58
CA GLY A 363 0.57 -38.06 -61.00
C GLY A 363 -0.15 -36.96 -61.79
N LYS A 364 0.65 -36.02 -62.35
CA LYS A 364 0.51 -35.32 -63.65
C LYS A 364 -0.76 -34.50 -64.02
N LYS A 365 -0.65 -33.18 -63.79
CA LYS A 365 -0.51 -32.06 -64.77
C LYS A 365 -1.49 -31.94 -65.97
N SER A 366 -2.32 -30.88 -65.94
CA SER A 366 -2.62 -29.88 -67.00
C SER A 366 -3.85 -29.07 -66.55
N GLY A 367 -4.05 -27.77 -66.72
CA GLY A 367 -3.31 -26.62 -67.24
C GLY A 367 -4.16 -25.36 -66.95
N LYS A 368 -3.65 -24.19 -67.36
CA LYS A 368 -4.34 -22.89 -67.52
C LYS A 368 -4.27 -21.86 -66.36
N LYS A 369 -3.22 -21.04 -66.50
CA LYS A 369 -3.19 -19.56 -66.52
C LYS A 369 -3.84 -18.76 -65.38
N SER A 370 -2.92 -18.13 -64.64
CA SER A 370 -3.02 -17.06 -63.66
C SER A 370 -3.58 -15.73 -64.20
N GLY A 371 -4.48 -15.11 -63.44
CA GLY A 371 -4.95 -13.74 -63.60
C GLY A 371 -5.37 -13.11 -62.26
N LYS A 372 -4.37 -12.65 -61.49
CA LYS A 372 -4.34 -11.52 -60.54
C LYS A 372 -5.69 -10.95 -60.01
N LYS A 373 -5.98 -11.10 -58.70
CA LYS A 373 -6.42 -10.00 -57.81
C LYS A 373 -6.42 -10.39 -56.33
N LYS A 374 -5.78 -9.55 -55.51
CA LYS A 374 -5.84 -9.48 -54.05
C LYS A 374 -7.28 -9.15 -53.58
N LYS A 375 -7.79 -9.92 -52.62
CA LYS A 375 -8.82 -9.58 -51.63
C LYS A 375 -8.60 -10.60 -50.50
N GLY A 376 -8.49 -10.26 -49.22
CA GLY A 376 -9.20 -9.22 -48.50
C GLY A 376 -9.85 -9.94 -47.32
N LYS A 377 -9.40 -9.59 -46.11
CA LYS A 377 -10.08 -9.89 -44.84
C LYS A 377 -11.58 -9.65 -45.02
N ASN A 378 -12.39 -10.65 -44.71
CA ASN A 378 -13.82 -10.45 -44.47
C ASN A 378 -14.35 -11.59 -43.60
N SER A 379 -14.22 -11.45 -42.28
CA SER A 379 -15.26 -11.92 -41.37
C SER A 379 -16.15 -10.71 -41.13
N LYS A 380 -17.32 -10.74 -41.76
CA LYS A 380 -18.41 -9.78 -41.59
C LYS A 380 -18.77 -9.70 -40.11
N LEU A 381 -18.28 -8.66 -39.46
CA LEU A 381 -19.10 -7.90 -38.53
C LEU A 381 -20.35 -7.47 -39.30
N ILE A 382 -21.51 -7.81 -38.76
CA ILE A 382 -22.77 -7.21 -39.18
C ILE A 382 -22.68 -5.74 -38.76
N SER A 383 -22.29 -4.89 -39.71
CA SER A 383 -22.58 -3.47 -39.66
C SER A 383 -24.07 -3.32 -39.97
N SER A 384 -24.89 -3.19 -38.92
CA SER A 384 -26.13 -2.43 -39.04
C SER A 384 -25.75 -0.97 -39.36
N PRO A 385 -26.48 -0.29 -40.25
CA PRO A 385 -26.12 1.05 -40.69
C PRO A 385 -26.53 2.07 -39.64
N SER A 386 -25.58 2.95 -39.29
CA SER A 386 -25.85 4.28 -38.71
C SER A 386 -26.74 4.30 -37.46
N GLN A 387 -26.23 3.84 -36.32
CA GLN A 387 -26.50 4.59 -35.10
C GLN A 387 -25.59 5.81 -35.16
N GLU A 388 -26.16 6.97 -35.51
CA GLU A 388 -25.57 8.25 -35.12
C GLU A 388 -25.13 8.09 -33.66
N GLU A 389 -23.87 8.40 -33.34
CA GLU A 389 -23.47 8.58 -31.95
C GLU A 389 -24.41 9.64 -31.39
N GLU A 390 -25.46 9.20 -30.68
CA GLU A 390 -26.42 10.12 -30.10
C GLU A 390 -25.61 11.13 -29.27
N PRO A 391 -25.70 12.44 -29.56
CA PRO A 391 -24.88 13.43 -28.90
C PRO A 391 -25.26 13.42 -27.42
N GLY A 392 -24.32 13.11 -26.54
CA GLY A 392 -24.55 13.08 -25.11
C GLY A 392 -23.38 12.47 -24.36
N TRP A 393 -23.34 12.71 -23.06
CA TRP A 393 -22.30 12.24 -22.18
C TRP A 393 -22.42 10.73 -21.92
N LYS A 394 -21.29 10.04 -21.95
CA LYS A 394 -21.12 8.67 -21.48
C LYS A 394 -19.97 8.66 -20.49
N MET A 395 -20.11 7.86 -19.43
CA MET A 395 -19.04 7.63 -18.46
C MET A 395 -17.78 7.16 -19.17
N GLN A 396 -16.63 7.72 -18.82
CA GLN A 396 -15.36 7.27 -19.39
C GLN A 396 -14.99 5.88 -18.86
N GLU A 397 -14.31 5.10 -19.68
CA GLU A 397 -13.78 3.80 -19.25
C GLU A 397 -12.74 4.00 -18.14
N SER A 398 -12.99 3.39 -16.98
CA SER A 398 -12.08 3.45 -15.84
C SER A 398 -10.94 2.45 -15.97
N LYS A 399 -9.71 2.89 -15.67
CA LYS A 399 -8.54 2.01 -15.56
C LYS A 399 -8.47 1.30 -14.21
N PHE A 400 -9.14 1.85 -13.18
CA PHE A 400 -9.08 1.34 -11.81
C PHE A 400 -10.26 0.45 -11.44
N LEU A 401 -11.41 0.55 -12.12
CA LEU A 401 -12.56 -0.33 -11.87
C LEU A 401 -12.25 -1.83 -11.97
N PRO A 402 -11.45 -2.33 -12.94
CA PRO A 402 -11.09 -3.74 -12.98
C PRO A 402 -10.36 -4.19 -11.70
N ALA A 403 -9.44 -3.37 -11.18
CA ALA A 403 -8.70 -3.67 -9.96
C ALA A 403 -9.61 -3.61 -8.71
N VAL A 404 -10.54 -2.66 -8.66
CA VAL A 404 -11.54 -2.57 -7.58
C VAL A 404 -12.47 -3.79 -7.61
N SER A 405 -12.93 -4.20 -8.79
CA SER A 405 -13.80 -5.37 -8.98
C SER A 405 -13.09 -6.67 -8.62
N GLU A 406 -11.85 -6.87 -9.07
CA GLU A 406 -11.04 -8.05 -8.73
C GLU A 406 -10.85 -8.17 -7.21
N ALA A 407 -10.48 -7.07 -6.56
CA ALA A 407 -10.23 -7.07 -5.13
C ALA A 407 -11.53 -7.22 -4.30
N HIS A 408 -12.65 -6.69 -4.79
CA HIS A 408 -13.98 -6.94 -4.23
C HIS A 408 -14.39 -8.42 -4.37
N ASN A 409 -14.19 -9.03 -5.53
CA ASN A 409 -14.48 -10.45 -5.76
C ASN A 409 -13.61 -11.37 -4.87
N ASN A 410 -12.36 -10.99 -4.64
CA ASN A 410 -11.48 -11.68 -3.69
C ASN A 410 -12.02 -11.57 -2.25
N TYR A 411 -12.48 -10.38 -1.84
CA TYR A 411 -13.14 -10.21 -0.55
C TYR A 411 -14.42 -11.07 -0.42
N GLU A 412 -15.29 -11.07 -1.43
CA GLU A 412 -16.53 -11.84 -1.44
C GLU A 412 -16.29 -13.36 -1.32
N SER A 413 -15.32 -13.87 -2.10
CA SER A 413 -15.01 -15.30 -2.13
C SER A 413 -14.26 -15.78 -0.88
N VAL A 414 -13.31 -15.00 -0.37
CA VAL A 414 -12.40 -15.45 0.70
C VAL A 414 -12.83 -15.00 2.10
N TRP A 415 -13.35 -13.79 2.24
CA TRP A 415 -13.47 -13.11 3.55
C TRP A 415 -14.90 -12.80 4.00
N ARG A 416 -15.86 -12.61 3.10
CA ARG A 416 -17.22 -12.18 3.49
C ARG A 416 -17.90 -13.11 4.50
N ASN A 417 -17.83 -14.42 4.25
CA ASN A 417 -18.51 -15.45 5.05
C ASN A 417 -17.56 -16.22 5.97
N ARG A 418 -16.30 -15.81 6.07
CA ARG A 418 -15.30 -16.52 6.89
C ARG A 418 -15.51 -16.20 8.37
N ASP A 419 -15.65 -17.23 9.20
CA ASP A 419 -15.71 -17.04 10.65
C ASP A 419 -14.30 -16.89 11.22
N GLU A 420 -14.06 -15.76 11.87
CA GLU A 420 -12.80 -15.42 12.53
C GLU A 420 -13.00 -15.13 14.01
N ALA A 421 -14.11 -15.57 14.60
CA ALA A 421 -14.40 -15.36 16.02
C ALA A 421 -13.28 -15.84 16.94
N ALA A 422 -12.54 -16.89 16.55
CA ALA A 422 -11.40 -17.41 17.32
C ALA A 422 -10.06 -16.70 17.03
N ASN A 423 -9.94 -15.91 15.95
CA ASN A 423 -8.69 -15.25 15.55
C ASN A 423 -8.57 -13.83 16.14
N PHE A 424 -8.65 -13.72 17.46
CA PHE A 424 -8.62 -12.41 18.17
C PHE A 424 -7.30 -11.65 17.96
N GLN A 425 -6.19 -12.37 17.79
CA GLN A 425 -4.86 -11.80 17.56
C GLN A 425 -4.65 -11.39 16.10
N GLN A 426 -5.58 -11.71 15.20
CA GLN A 426 -5.49 -11.42 13.77
C GLN A 426 -4.18 -11.95 13.15
N LYS A 427 -3.77 -13.15 13.57
CA LYS A 427 -2.65 -13.86 12.94
C LYS A 427 -3.07 -14.35 11.55
N HIS A 428 -2.08 -14.74 10.75
CA HIS A 428 -2.32 -15.28 9.41
C HIS A 428 -3.17 -16.57 9.44
N ASP A 429 -3.97 -16.77 8.41
CA ASP A 429 -4.70 -18.01 8.14
C ASP A 429 -3.77 -18.99 7.42
N GLY A 430 -3.38 -20.05 8.12
CA GLY A 430 -2.51 -21.10 7.60
C GLY A 430 -3.15 -22.00 6.54
N VAL A 431 -4.48 -22.12 6.50
CA VAL A 431 -5.18 -22.90 5.47
C VAL A 431 -5.06 -22.20 4.12
N LEU A 432 -5.29 -20.89 4.10
CA LEU A 432 -5.10 -20.08 2.88
C LEU A 432 -3.66 -20.13 2.38
N ILE A 433 -2.68 -20.09 3.28
CA ILE A 433 -1.26 -20.24 2.89
C ILE A 433 -1.03 -21.63 2.30
N LYS A 434 -1.60 -22.68 2.92
CA LYS A 434 -1.41 -24.05 2.47
C LYS A 434 -2.00 -24.25 1.07
N GLU A 435 -3.20 -23.75 0.80
CA GLU A 435 -3.87 -23.84 -0.50
C GLU A 435 -3.05 -23.13 -1.59
N ASP A 436 -2.64 -21.88 -1.35
CA ASP A 436 -1.82 -21.11 -2.30
C ASP A 436 -0.46 -21.78 -2.56
N LYS A 437 0.24 -22.20 -1.51
CA LYS A 437 1.55 -22.85 -1.62
C LYS A 437 1.50 -24.27 -2.18
N ARG A 438 0.37 -24.97 -2.04
CA ARG A 438 0.17 -26.28 -2.67
C ARG A 438 0.21 -26.16 -4.19
N VAL A 439 -0.49 -25.17 -4.76
CA VAL A 439 -0.47 -24.92 -6.22
C VAL A 439 0.95 -24.60 -6.71
N GLU A 440 1.69 -23.77 -5.96
CA GLU A 440 3.08 -23.44 -6.27
C GLU A 440 3.98 -24.69 -6.26
N VAL A 441 3.90 -25.52 -5.20
CA VAL A 441 4.67 -26.76 -5.08
C VAL A 441 4.27 -27.79 -6.15
N GLU A 442 2.98 -27.93 -6.45
CA GLU A 442 2.50 -28.79 -7.53
C GLU A 442 3.08 -28.37 -8.88
N SER A 443 3.16 -27.07 -9.17
CA SER A 443 3.78 -26.57 -10.40
C SER A 443 5.28 -26.86 -10.48
N GLU A 444 6.01 -26.74 -9.36
CA GLU A 444 7.43 -27.05 -9.27
C GLU A 444 7.71 -28.55 -9.43
N ILE A 445 6.86 -29.40 -8.84
CA ILE A 445 6.94 -30.86 -8.97
C ILE A 445 6.58 -31.28 -10.40
N ARG A 446 5.58 -30.64 -11.00
CA ARG A 446 5.16 -30.94 -12.38
C ARG A 446 6.30 -30.79 -13.37
N ILE A 447 7.10 -29.73 -13.28
CA ILE A 447 8.28 -29.55 -14.15
C ILE A 447 9.26 -30.73 -13.99
N GLN A 448 9.51 -31.18 -12.76
CA GLN A 448 10.40 -32.32 -12.51
C GLN A 448 9.80 -33.64 -13.01
N VAL A 449 8.50 -33.83 -12.86
CA VAL A 449 7.78 -35.00 -13.37
C VAL A 449 7.82 -35.03 -14.89
N ASP A 450 7.51 -33.92 -15.54
CA ASP A 450 7.48 -33.82 -17.00
C ASP A 450 8.82 -34.20 -17.63
N GLU A 451 9.93 -33.76 -17.05
CA GLU A 451 11.27 -34.13 -17.52
C GLU A 451 11.54 -35.64 -17.34
N LEU A 452 11.23 -36.19 -16.17
CA LEU A 452 11.36 -37.63 -15.93
C LEU A 452 10.48 -38.46 -16.88
N MET A 453 9.26 -38.00 -17.15
CA MET A 453 8.33 -38.69 -18.04
C MET A 453 8.77 -38.61 -19.51
N ARG A 454 9.47 -37.56 -19.94
CA ARG A 454 10.12 -37.51 -21.26
C ARG A 454 11.24 -38.53 -21.39
N GLU A 455 12.05 -38.69 -20.35
CA GLU A 455 13.08 -39.73 -20.30
C GLU A 455 12.46 -41.13 -20.34
N GLU A 456 11.42 -41.38 -19.53
CA GLU A 456 10.67 -42.66 -19.54
C GLU A 456 10.07 -42.95 -20.93
N LEU A 457 9.42 -41.97 -21.57
CA LEU A 457 8.86 -42.10 -22.90
C LEU A 457 9.94 -42.43 -23.95
N ASN A 458 11.10 -41.76 -23.89
CA ASN A 458 12.23 -42.04 -24.78
C ASN A 458 12.75 -43.46 -24.58
N ASN A 459 12.87 -43.92 -23.33
CA ASN A 459 13.27 -45.29 -23.00
C ASN A 459 12.25 -46.32 -23.52
N LEU A 460 10.95 -46.05 -23.37
CA LEU A 460 9.87 -46.89 -23.88
C LEU A 460 9.87 -46.97 -25.41
N LYS A 461 10.09 -45.83 -26.11
CA LYS A 461 10.25 -45.78 -27.57
C LYS A 461 11.47 -46.61 -28.02
N MET A 462 12.62 -46.47 -27.35
CA MET A 462 13.82 -47.26 -27.64
C MET A 462 13.63 -48.76 -27.39
N ALA A 463 12.91 -49.16 -26.34
CA ALA A 463 12.63 -50.56 -26.04
C ALA A 463 11.74 -51.21 -27.13
N LEU A 464 10.67 -50.52 -27.55
CA LEU A 464 9.81 -51.00 -28.64
C LEU A 464 10.56 -51.14 -29.98
N ASP A 465 11.49 -50.23 -30.27
CA ASP A 465 12.30 -50.31 -31.50
C ASP A 465 13.29 -51.49 -31.47
N ARG A 466 13.71 -51.95 -30.28
CA ARG A 466 14.52 -53.19 -30.13
C ARG A 466 13.68 -54.45 -30.36
N ASP A 467 12.43 -54.47 -29.89
CA ASP A 467 11.52 -55.62 -30.06
C ASP A 467 10.94 -55.73 -31.47
N LYS A 468 10.81 -54.61 -32.21
CA LYS A 468 10.38 -54.60 -33.62
C LYS A 468 11.40 -55.15 -34.64
N GLY A 469 12.47 -55.80 -34.18
CA GLY A 469 13.35 -56.61 -35.02
C GLY A 469 13.96 -55.86 -36.21
N LYS A 470 14.98 -55.02 -35.97
CA LYS A 470 15.88 -54.56 -37.03
C LYS A 470 17.28 -55.13 -36.88
N LYS A 471 17.60 -56.10 -37.75
CA LYS A 471 18.95 -56.33 -38.28
C LYS A 471 19.49 -55.00 -38.81
N GLY A 472 20.61 -54.51 -38.27
CA GLY A 472 21.21 -53.26 -38.77
C GLY A 472 22.48 -52.81 -38.06
N LYS A 473 23.59 -53.48 -38.35
CA LYS A 473 24.99 -52.99 -38.39
C LYS A 473 25.45 -51.92 -37.37
N LYS A 474 26.33 -52.37 -36.47
CA LYS A 474 27.40 -51.61 -35.81
C LYS A 474 28.13 -50.69 -36.83
N GLY A 475 28.23 -49.40 -36.53
CA GLY A 475 28.91 -48.41 -37.37
C GLY A 475 29.54 -47.26 -36.57
N LYS A 476 30.81 -47.46 -36.19
CA LYS A 476 31.95 -46.52 -36.07
C LYS A 476 31.78 -45.08 -35.52
N LYS A 477 32.59 -44.85 -34.48
CA LYS A 477 33.15 -43.59 -33.97
C LYS A 477 33.90 -42.79 -35.07
N SER A 478 33.56 -41.51 -35.24
CA SER A 478 34.38 -40.37 -35.77
C SER A 478 33.46 -39.15 -35.81
N GLY A 479 33.83 -37.88 -35.65
CA GLY A 479 35.09 -37.18 -35.56
C GLY A 479 34.75 -35.69 -35.57
N LYS A 480 35.55 -34.92 -34.85
CA LYS A 480 35.53 -33.46 -34.67
C LYS A 480 35.64 -32.69 -36.01
N LYS A 481 34.81 -31.66 -36.26
CA LYS A 481 35.30 -30.33 -36.73
C LYS A 481 34.26 -29.20 -36.72
N LYS A 482 34.82 -28.01 -36.43
CA LYS A 482 34.26 -26.65 -36.33
C LYS A 482 33.62 -26.13 -37.64
N GLY A 483 32.58 -25.31 -37.46
CA GLY A 483 32.60 -23.90 -37.88
C GLY A 483 31.64 -23.47 -38.99
N LYS A 484 30.66 -22.62 -38.64
CA LYS A 484 30.51 -21.29 -39.28
C LYS A 484 29.61 -20.35 -38.47
N LYS A 485 30.06 -19.11 -38.42
CA LYS A 485 29.51 -17.93 -37.75
C LYS A 485 28.73 -17.11 -38.81
N SER A 486 27.47 -16.78 -38.52
CA SER A 486 26.71 -15.63 -39.07
C SER A 486 25.30 -15.76 -38.49
N GLY A 487 24.78 -14.92 -37.59
CA GLY A 487 24.84 -13.46 -37.59
C GLY A 487 23.41 -12.95 -37.84
N LYS A 488 22.64 -12.68 -36.78
CA LYS A 488 21.55 -11.70 -36.84
C LYS A 488 21.20 -11.19 -35.44
N LYS A 489 21.90 -10.13 -35.06
CA LYS A 489 21.59 -9.26 -33.93
C LYS A 489 20.21 -8.64 -34.23
N GLY A 490 19.20 -9.01 -33.44
CA GLY A 490 17.87 -8.42 -33.50
C GLY A 490 17.97 -6.91 -33.27
N LYS A 491 17.35 -6.17 -34.18
CA LYS A 491 17.32 -4.70 -34.25
C LYS A 491 16.50 -4.19 -33.06
N LYS A 492 17.17 -3.89 -31.94
CA LYS A 492 16.57 -3.15 -30.81
C LYS A 492 16.15 -1.78 -31.35
N GLY A 493 14.86 -1.46 -31.26
CA GLY A 493 14.33 -0.18 -31.69
C GLY A 493 15.10 0.97 -31.03
N LYS A 494 15.27 2.08 -31.77
CA LYS A 494 15.70 3.37 -31.22
C LYS A 494 14.72 3.76 -30.11
N LYS A 495 15.05 3.41 -28.87
CA LYS A 495 14.72 4.25 -27.72
C LYS A 495 15.77 5.36 -27.71
N ASP A 496 15.33 6.55 -27.34
CA ASP A 496 16.19 7.73 -27.20
C ASP A 496 17.47 7.39 -26.46
N LYS A 497 18.57 8.00 -26.93
CA LYS A 497 19.92 7.76 -26.44
C LYS A 497 19.98 8.28 -25.00
N ASP A 498 19.70 7.39 -24.06
CA ASP A 498 19.79 7.67 -22.64
C ASP A 498 21.22 8.07 -22.30
N LEU A 499 21.41 9.36 -21.98
CA LEU A 499 22.70 9.97 -21.64
C LEU A 499 23.21 9.50 -20.27
N THR A 500 22.44 8.68 -19.55
CA THR A 500 22.76 8.18 -18.20
C THR A 500 23.01 6.67 -18.14
N ALA A 501 22.94 5.96 -19.26
CA ALA A 501 23.01 4.50 -19.31
C ALA A 501 24.29 3.88 -18.71
N ASP A 502 25.41 4.62 -18.70
CA ASP A 502 26.70 4.18 -18.15
C ASP A 502 26.97 4.72 -16.72
N ARG A 503 26.02 5.46 -16.11
CA ARG A 503 26.16 6.08 -14.79
C ARG A 503 25.30 5.38 -13.74
N THR A 504 25.87 5.15 -12.56
CA THR A 504 25.11 4.61 -11.43
C THR A 504 24.17 5.68 -10.87
N ILE A 505 23.03 5.25 -10.32
CA ILE A 505 22.07 6.14 -9.64
C ILE A 505 22.77 6.95 -8.53
N GLU A 506 23.72 6.33 -7.84
CA GLU A 506 24.54 6.95 -6.80
C GLU A 506 25.40 8.10 -7.34
N SER A 507 26.04 7.93 -8.50
CA SER A 507 26.83 8.98 -9.15
C SER A 507 25.97 10.17 -9.60
N LEU A 508 24.78 9.90 -10.15
CA LEU A 508 23.82 10.96 -10.51
C LEU A 508 23.31 11.69 -9.28
N TYR A 509 23.05 10.95 -8.19
CA TYR A 509 22.59 11.51 -6.93
C TYR A 509 23.65 12.41 -6.30
N GLU A 510 24.93 11.99 -6.29
CA GLU A 510 26.07 12.81 -5.86
C GLU A 510 26.19 14.10 -6.69
N GLU A 511 26.08 14.02 -8.02
CA GLU A 511 26.13 15.19 -8.90
C GLU A 511 24.97 16.17 -8.64
N MET A 512 23.75 15.67 -8.42
CA MET A 512 22.60 16.52 -8.08
C MET A 512 22.77 17.23 -6.74
N VAL A 513 23.43 16.60 -5.76
CA VAL A 513 23.78 17.26 -4.49
C VAL A 513 24.88 18.30 -4.72
N GLN A 514 25.90 17.99 -5.54
CA GLN A 514 26.97 18.94 -5.92
C GLN A 514 26.42 20.20 -6.59
N GLN A 515 25.49 20.03 -7.53
CA GLN A 515 24.83 21.14 -8.24
C GLN A 515 23.80 21.88 -7.36
N GLY A 516 23.60 21.46 -6.10
CA GLY A 516 22.66 22.08 -5.18
C GLY A 516 21.19 21.89 -5.54
N VAL A 517 20.88 20.94 -6.43
CA VAL A 517 19.50 20.58 -6.80
C VAL A 517 18.85 19.76 -5.69
N LEU A 518 19.62 18.87 -5.07
CA LEU A 518 19.21 18.12 -3.89
C LEU A 518 19.76 18.77 -2.62
N VAL A 519 18.85 19.30 -1.80
CA VAL A 519 19.19 19.95 -0.52
C VAL A 519 18.53 19.18 0.62
N LYS A 520 19.20 19.15 1.77
CA LYS A 520 18.59 18.58 2.99
C LYS A 520 17.34 19.39 3.34
N CYS A 521 16.19 18.72 3.41
CA CYS A 521 14.95 19.37 3.81
C CYS A 521 15.11 19.92 5.24
N PRO A 522 14.78 21.20 5.49
CA PRO A 522 14.79 21.73 6.84
C PRO A 522 13.84 20.90 7.70
N GLN A 523 14.30 20.50 8.89
CA GLN A 523 13.48 19.78 9.84
C GLN A 523 12.41 20.74 10.36
N VAL A 524 11.26 20.79 9.67
CA VAL A 524 10.10 21.54 10.12
C VAL A 524 9.50 20.76 11.29
N SER A 525 10.03 21.00 12.49
CA SER A 525 9.28 20.66 13.69
C SER A 525 8.00 21.47 13.64
N LYS A 526 6.86 20.82 13.45
CA LYS A 526 5.53 21.45 13.63
C LYS A 526 5.29 21.94 15.07
N TYR A 527 6.32 21.85 15.93
CA TYR A 527 6.39 22.32 17.30
C TYR A 527 7.79 22.86 17.59
N ALA A 528 8.05 24.13 17.26
CA ALA A 528 8.97 24.90 18.10
C ALA A 528 8.11 25.42 19.25
N PRO A 529 8.29 24.97 20.51
CA PRO A 529 7.72 25.72 21.62
C PRO A 529 8.22 27.17 21.52
N PRO A 530 7.39 28.18 21.84
CA PRO A 530 7.92 29.52 21.98
C PRO A 530 9.08 29.43 22.98
N THR A 531 10.28 29.75 22.52
CA THR A 531 11.45 29.93 23.37
C THR A 531 11.18 31.15 24.24
N HIS A 532 10.33 31.00 25.26
CA HIS A 532 10.51 31.78 26.46
C HIS A 532 11.85 31.31 27.01
N ALA A 533 12.87 32.16 26.84
CA ALA A 533 14.07 32.12 27.63
C ALA A 533 13.68 32.25 29.11
N ARG A 534 13.24 31.15 29.71
CA ARG A 534 13.06 31.00 31.14
C ARG A 534 14.47 30.77 31.65
N ALA A 535 15.12 31.87 32.05
CA ALA A 535 16.35 31.81 32.80
C ALA A 535 16.13 30.86 33.99
N HIS A 536 16.68 29.65 33.88
CA HIS A 536 16.82 28.75 35.01
C HIS A 536 17.72 29.47 36.00
N ARG A 537 17.14 29.97 37.10
CA ARG A 537 17.92 30.21 38.31
C ARG A 537 18.34 28.84 38.80
N HIS A 538 19.59 28.47 38.56
CA HIS A 538 20.26 27.55 39.45
C HIS A 538 20.41 28.26 40.80
N THR A 539 19.64 27.80 41.78
CA THR A 539 20.03 27.92 43.18
C THR A 539 21.10 26.86 43.41
N GLN A 540 22.36 27.24 43.20
CA GLN A 540 23.47 26.57 43.85
C GLN A 540 23.40 26.98 45.32
N THR A 541 23.02 26.03 46.17
CA THR A 541 23.32 26.08 47.60
C THR A 541 24.79 25.72 47.72
N ASP A 542 25.66 26.72 47.70
CA ASP A 542 27.02 26.54 48.17
C ASP A 542 27.00 26.76 49.68
N THR A 543 27.19 25.65 50.38
CA THR A 543 27.67 25.60 51.75
C THR A 543 29.09 26.16 51.80
N ASP A 544 29.29 27.17 52.63
CA ASP A 544 30.41 27.28 53.58
C ASP A 544 29.91 28.07 54.80
#